data_AF-A0A660NYI3-F1
#
_entry.id   AF-A0A660NYI3-F1
#
_cell.length_a   1.000
_cell.length_b   1.000
_cell.length_c   1.000
_cell.angle_alpha   90.00
_cell.angle_beta   90.00
_cell.angle_gamma   90.00
#
_symmetry.space_group_name_H-M   'P 1'
#
loop_
_entity.id
_entity.type
_entity.pdbx_description
1 polymer ?
#
loop_
_entity_poly.entity_id
_entity_poly.type
_entity_poly.pdbx_seq_one_letter_code
_entity_poly.pdbx_strand_id
1 'polypeptide(L)'
;VTKGETSFETLARLYSEDTESARRGGELGYMGRGMLDPTFAAAAFNLTDPKKISKIVESEFGYHIIQLIDRRGDKINCRHILLKPKVSDAAINAAMHRLDSISNDIKAGKFTFDDATSYLSDDKDTKNNHGLMMNVRGATRTSHFAMKDLPSEVAHIVDTMKVGEISAPFTMKNSREQEVCAIIKLKSRIDEHRATITEDLQPMKDIVVAKKRQEVIRNWIEKKIKETYVKMAPEYRDCDFEYEGWVR
;
A
#
# COMPACT_ATOMS: atom_id res chain seq x y z
N VAL A 1 22.72 22.10 5.78
CA VAL A 1 23.56 21.10 5.07
C VAL A 1 24.65 21.75 4.22
N THR A 2 24.30 22.53 3.19
CA THR A 2 25.28 23.12 2.24
C THR A 2 26.22 24.14 2.88
N LYS A 3 25.79 24.78 3.98
CA LYS A 3 26.62 25.67 4.81
C LYS A 3 27.43 24.94 5.91
N GLY A 4 27.29 23.62 6.04
CA GLY A 4 27.99 22.82 7.07
C GLY A 4 27.44 22.92 8.51
N GLU A 5 26.44 23.78 8.76
CA GLU A 5 25.91 24.06 10.11
C GLU A 5 25.11 22.90 10.75
N THR A 6 24.58 21.98 9.93
CA THR A 6 23.74 20.86 10.42
C THR A 6 23.84 19.68 9.46
N SER A 7 23.94 18.48 10.03
CA SER A 7 24.02 17.23 9.26
C SER A 7 22.69 16.94 8.53
N PHE A 8 22.78 16.25 7.40
CA PHE A 8 21.59 15.81 6.65
C PHE A 8 20.73 14.86 7.49
N GLU A 9 21.38 13.97 8.27
CA GLU A 9 20.71 13.04 9.18
C GLU A 9 19.81 13.78 10.17
N THR A 10 20.31 14.85 10.79
CA THR A 10 19.53 15.63 11.76
C THR A 10 18.34 16.29 11.09
N LEU A 11 18.52 16.87 9.89
CA LEU A 11 17.39 17.48 9.17
C LEU A 11 16.37 16.45 8.71
N ALA A 12 16.80 15.26 8.29
CA ALA A 12 15.90 14.18 7.92
C ALA A 12 15.07 13.71 9.13
N ARG A 13 15.68 13.60 10.32
CA ARG A 13 14.94 13.29 11.57
C ARG A 13 13.91 14.36 11.94
N LEU A 14 14.20 15.64 11.66
CA LEU A 14 13.38 16.78 12.09
C LEU A 14 12.27 17.14 11.10
N TYR A 15 12.54 17.04 9.79
CA TYR A 15 11.69 17.61 8.76
C TYR A 15 11.14 16.58 7.78
N SER A 16 11.68 15.36 7.71
CA SER A 16 11.16 14.36 6.78
C SER A 16 9.82 13.83 7.27
N GLU A 17 8.82 13.86 6.39
CA GLU A 17 7.50 13.28 6.61
C GLU A 17 7.44 11.78 6.26
N ASP A 18 8.55 11.21 5.76
CA ASP A 18 8.73 9.75 5.74
C ASP A 18 9.17 9.25 7.12
N THR A 19 8.19 8.83 7.93
CA THR A 19 8.42 8.42 9.32
C THR A 19 9.34 7.20 9.47
N GLU A 20 9.40 6.30 8.48
CA GLU A 20 10.21 5.09 8.57
C GLU A 20 11.69 5.41 8.37
N SER A 21 12.02 6.15 7.32
CA SER A 21 13.40 6.54 7.03
C SER A 21 13.87 7.67 7.94
N ALA A 22 13.00 8.62 8.32
CA ALA A 22 13.33 9.74 9.20
C ALA A 22 13.98 9.27 10.51
N ARG A 23 13.45 8.21 11.13
CA ARG A 23 13.99 7.60 12.36
C ARG A 23 15.42 7.07 12.19
N ARG A 24 15.85 6.79 10.96
CA ARG A 24 17.20 6.34 10.58
C ARG A 24 18.01 7.45 9.91
N GLY A 25 17.67 8.72 10.14
CA GLY A 25 18.37 9.84 9.50
C GLY A 25 18.09 9.99 8.02
N GLY A 26 16.93 9.53 7.56
CA GLY A 26 16.51 9.51 6.16
C GLY A 26 17.10 8.37 5.34
N GLU A 27 17.85 7.45 5.96
CA GLU A 27 18.56 6.38 5.26
C GLU A 27 17.63 5.25 4.79
N LEU A 28 17.73 4.93 3.50
CA LEU A 28 16.93 3.89 2.83
C LEU A 28 17.67 2.54 2.72
N GLY A 29 18.99 2.52 2.92
CA GLY A 29 19.81 1.34 2.69
C GLY A 29 20.10 1.11 1.19
N TYR A 30 20.65 -0.07 0.86
CA TYR A 30 21.03 -0.40 -0.52
C TYR A 30 19.83 -0.69 -1.41
N MET A 31 19.46 0.30 -2.22
CA MET A 31 18.35 0.23 -3.14
C MET A 31 18.85 0.12 -4.59
N GLY A 32 18.21 -0.77 -5.35
CA GLY A 32 18.37 -0.86 -6.80
C GLY A 32 17.39 0.08 -7.50
N ARG A 33 17.67 0.43 -8.76
CA ARG A 33 16.87 1.40 -9.53
C ARG A 33 15.39 1.05 -9.60
N GLY A 34 15.05 -0.23 -9.75
CA GLY A 34 13.66 -0.69 -9.87
C GLY A 34 12.85 -0.72 -8.56
N MET A 35 13.48 -0.44 -7.41
CA MET A 35 12.79 -0.40 -6.11
C MET A 35 12.44 1.02 -5.66
N LEU A 36 12.80 2.02 -6.45
CA LEU A 36 12.59 3.43 -6.16
C LEU A 36 11.64 4.02 -7.20
N ASP A 37 10.96 5.11 -6.85
CA ASP A 37 10.22 5.91 -7.82
C ASP A 37 11.14 6.32 -8.99
N PRO A 38 10.69 6.28 -10.26
CA PRO A 38 11.54 6.56 -11.41
C PRO A 38 12.24 7.93 -11.36
N THR A 39 11.54 8.97 -10.89
CA THR A 39 12.07 10.34 -10.79
C THR A 39 13.11 10.43 -9.67
N PHE A 40 12.82 9.81 -8.52
CA PHE A 40 13.75 9.70 -7.41
C PHE A 40 15.00 8.93 -7.82
N ALA A 41 14.83 7.77 -8.46
CA ALA A 41 15.93 6.91 -8.91
C ALA A 41 16.81 7.61 -9.94
N ALA A 42 16.23 8.37 -10.88
CA ALA A 42 17.00 9.15 -11.84
C ALA A 42 17.92 10.16 -11.14
N ALA A 43 17.38 10.91 -10.16
CA ALA A 43 18.17 11.89 -9.40
C ALA A 43 19.21 11.22 -8.49
N ALA A 44 18.82 10.19 -7.73
CA ALA A 44 19.69 9.52 -6.76
C ALA A 44 20.88 8.83 -7.45
N PHE A 45 20.67 8.17 -8.59
CA PHE A 45 21.74 7.52 -9.35
C PHE A 45 22.60 8.50 -10.15
N ASN A 46 22.14 9.74 -10.37
CA ASN A 46 22.96 10.78 -10.99
C ASN A 46 23.90 11.48 -10.00
N LEU A 47 23.69 11.30 -8.69
CA LEU A 47 24.64 11.75 -7.67
C LEU A 47 25.89 10.87 -7.72
N THR A 48 27.04 11.50 -7.85
CA THR A 48 28.37 10.84 -7.85
C THR A 48 29.19 11.14 -6.59
N ASP A 49 28.88 12.24 -5.89
CA ASP A 49 29.63 12.71 -4.74
C ASP A 49 28.78 12.60 -3.45
N PRO A 50 29.19 11.80 -2.45
CA PRO A 50 28.48 11.66 -1.17
C PRO A 50 28.35 12.98 -0.37
N LYS A 51 29.20 13.97 -0.65
CA LYS A 51 29.15 15.29 -0.01
C LYS A 51 28.13 16.22 -0.66
N LYS A 52 27.60 15.87 -1.83
CA LYS A 52 26.60 16.67 -2.55
C LYS A 52 25.18 16.15 -2.30
N ILE A 53 24.25 17.09 -2.25
CA ILE A 53 22.82 16.82 -2.22
C ILE A 53 22.22 17.05 -3.61
N SER A 54 21.10 16.40 -3.90
CA SER A 54 20.32 16.66 -5.11
C SER A 54 19.69 18.05 -5.08
N LYS A 55 19.23 18.51 -6.25
CA LYS A 55 18.18 19.52 -6.32
C LYS A 55 16.89 18.95 -5.72
N ILE A 56 15.88 19.81 -5.53
CA ILE A 56 14.54 19.35 -5.17
C ILE A 56 14.02 18.46 -6.31
N VAL A 57 13.62 17.25 -5.97
CA VAL A 57 13.06 16.26 -6.89
C VAL A 57 11.59 16.10 -6.56
N GLU A 58 10.72 16.36 -7.53
CA GLU A 58 9.30 16.07 -7.40
C GLU A 58 9.05 14.61 -7.80
N SER A 59 8.41 13.85 -6.92
CA SER A 59 7.94 12.49 -7.17
C SER A 59 6.46 12.37 -6.86
N GLU A 60 5.87 11.19 -7.12
CA GLU A 60 4.49 10.92 -6.77
C GLU A 60 4.21 10.95 -5.26
N PHE A 61 5.23 10.90 -4.41
CA PHE A 61 5.09 11.01 -2.94
C PHE A 61 5.23 12.44 -2.42
N GLY A 62 5.74 13.36 -3.24
CA GLY A 62 5.99 14.75 -2.87
C GLY A 62 7.40 15.22 -3.26
N TYR A 63 7.95 16.13 -2.48
CA TYR A 63 9.25 16.75 -2.76
C TYR A 63 10.36 16.09 -1.97
N HIS A 64 11.41 15.69 -2.67
CA HIS A 64 12.57 15.04 -2.10
C HIS A 64 13.82 15.88 -2.22
N ILE A 65 14.63 15.84 -1.16
CA ILE A 65 16.05 16.17 -1.22
C ILE A 65 16.80 14.87 -0.95
N ILE A 66 17.80 14.55 -1.76
CA ILE A 66 18.50 13.26 -1.74
C ILE A 66 19.98 13.50 -1.47
N GLN A 67 20.59 12.66 -0.64
CA GLN A 67 22.03 12.60 -0.43
C GLN A 67 22.52 11.18 -0.70
N LEU A 68 23.58 11.03 -1.49
CA LEU A 68 24.25 9.75 -1.67
C LEU A 68 25.13 9.44 -0.44
N ILE A 69 25.09 8.21 0.07
CA ILE A 69 26.03 7.74 1.11
C ILE A 69 27.12 6.89 0.47
N ASP A 70 26.73 5.82 -0.23
CA ASP A 70 27.63 4.82 -0.80
C ASP A 70 27.02 4.21 -2.08
N ARG A 71 27.86 3.66 -2.95
CA ARG A 71 27.46 2.98 -4.18
C ARG A 71 28.18 1.64 -4.29
N ARG A 72 27.41 0.56 -4.50
CA ARG A 72 27.91 -0.80 -4.68
C ARG A 72 27.29 -1.44 -5.92
N GLY A 73 28.06 -1.45 -7.02
CA GLY A 73 27.57 -1.91 -8.32
C GLY A 73 26.31 -1.17 -8.74
N ASP A 74 25.23 -1.92 -9.01
CA ASP A 74 23.92 -1.39 -9.43
C ASP A 74 23.02 -0.92 -8.27
N LYS A 75 23.51 -0.97 -7.02
CA LYS A 75 22.78 -0.52 -5.84
C LYS A 75 23.43 0.73 -5.24
N ILE A 76 22.59 1.64 -4.75
CA ILE A 76 23.02 2.84 -4.03
C ILE A 76 22.46 2.83 -2.62
N ASN A 77 23.23 3.30 -1.66
CA ASN A 77 22.72 3.69 -0.35
C ASN A 77 22.57 5.21 -0.32
N CYS A 78 21.37 5.70 -0.02
CA CYS A 78 21.06 7.12 -0.01
C CYS A 78 20.19 7.50 1.19
N ARG A 79 20.25 8.79 1.53
CA ARG A 79 19.35 9.45 2.46
C ARG A 79 18.40 10.34 1.69
N HIS A 80 17.20 10.52 2.20
CA HIS A 80 16.30 11.53 1.69
C HIS A 80 15.56 12.28 2.79
N ILE A 81 15.07 13.46 2.44
CA ILE A 81 14.07 14.23 3.19
C ILE A 81 12.86 14.32 2.27
N LEU A 82 11.72 13.78 2.71
CA LEU A 82 10.45 13.88 2.00
C LEU A 82 9.57 14.96 2.66
N LEU A 83 9.02 15.86 1.86
CA LEU A 83 7.93 16.73 2.25
C LEU A 83 6.73 16.45 1.35
N LYS A 84 5.61 16.04 1.94
CA LYS A 84 4.36 15.82 1.22
C LYS A 84 3.68 17.18 1.02
N PRO A 85 3.22 17.50 -0.21
CA PRO A 85 2.49 18.74 -0.44
C PRO A 85 1.18 18.72 0.37
N LYS A 86 0.96 19.77 1.16
CA LYS A 86 -0.33 19.98 1.83
C LYS A 86 -1.26 20.67 0.86
N VAL A 87 -2.37 20.01 0.54
CA VAL A 87 -3.41 20.59 -0.31
C VAL A 87 -4.18 21.61 0.52
N SER A 88 -4.46 22.78 -0.05
CA SER A 88 -5.26 23.79 0.66
C SER A 88 -6.73 23.41 0.64
N ASP A 89 -7.47 23.79 1.71
CA ASP A 89 -8.91 23.56 1.79
C ASP A 89 -9.67 24.16 0.60
N ALA A 90 -9.19 25.29 0.08
CA ALA A 90 -9.75 25.92 -1.12
C ALA A 90 -9.64 25.03 -2.36
N ALA A 91 -8.51 24.34 -2.53
CA ALA A 91 -8.32 23.40 -3.65
C ALA A 91 -9.18 22.14 -3.46
N ILE A 92 -9.28 21.62 -2.23
CA ILE A 92 -10.17 20.49 -1.90
C ILE A 92 -11.62 20.85 -2.23
N ASN A 93 -12.09 22.02 -1.79
CA ASN A 93 -13.46 22.48 -2.04
C ASN A 93 -13.73 22.65 -3.55
N ALA A 94 -12.79 23.23 -4.29
CA ALA A 94 -12.92 23.36 -5.74
C ALA A 94 -13.00 21.99 -6.44
N ALA A 95 -12.18 21.03 -6.02
CA ALA A 95 -12.23 19.66 -6.53
C ALA A 95 -13.56 18.95 -6.19
N MET A 96 -14.06 19.14 -4.96
CA MET A 96 -15.34 18.61 -4.51
C MET A 96 -16.51 19.17 -5.32
N HIS A 97 -16.53 20.48 -5.59
CA HIS A 97 -17.55 21.10 -6.46
C HIS A 97 -17.51 20.58 -7.90
N ARG A 98 -16.30 20.35 -8.43
CA ARG A 98 -16.12 19.76 -9.75
C ARG A 98 -16.65 18.32 -9.78
N LEU A 99 -16.32 17.52 -8.78
CA LEU A 99 -16.82 16.14 -8.66
C LEU A 99 -18.33 16.08 -8.45
N ASP A 100 -18.91 17.05 -7.74
CA ASP A 100 -20.36 17.13 -7.56
C ASP A 100 -21.05 17.35 -8.90
N SER A 101 -20.54 18.27 -9.71
CA SER A 101 -21.02 18.53 -11.08
C SER A 101 -20.91 17.26 -11.94
N ILE A 102 -19.78 16.56 -11.88
CA ILE A 102 -19.57 15.30 -12.61
C ILE A 102 -20.55 14.22 -12.12
N SER A 103 -20.73 14.05 -10.81
CA SER A 103 -21.66 13.07 -10.24
C SER A 103 -23.10 13.34 -10.70
N ASN A 104 -23.52 14.61 -10.71
CA ASN A 104 -24.84 15.02 -11.19
C ASN A 104 -25.01 14.75 -12.69
N ASP A 105 -23.98 15.00 -13.51
CA ASP A 105 -24.02 14.72 -14.95
C ASP A 105 -24.10 13.22 -15.25
N ILE A 106 -23.40 12.38 -14.47
CA ILE A 106 -23.49 10.91 -14.60
C ILE A 106 -24.88 10.43 -14.17
N LYS A 107 -25.42 10.95 -13.06
CA LYS A 107 -26.79 10.64 -12.59
C LYS A 107 -27.86 11.08 -13.58
N ALA A 108 -27.65 12.18 -14.28
CA ALA A 108 -28.51 12.66 -15.36
C ALA A 108 -28.33 11.88 -16.67
N GLY A 109 -27.38 10.94 -16.73
CA GLY A 109 -27.15 10.09 -17.90
C GLY A 109 -26.46 10.80 -19.07
N LYS A 110 -25.80 11.94 -18.85
CA LYS A 110 -25.06 12.65 -19.91
C LYS A 110 -23.87 11.84 -20.43
N PHE A 111 -23.23 11.08 -19.55
CA PHE A 111 -22.16 10.13 -19.86
C PHE A 111 -22.11 9.04 -18.78
N THR A 112 -21.42 7.94 -19.07
CA THR A 112 -21.32 6.82 -18.13
C THR A 112 -20.21 7.04 -17.10
N PHE A 113 -20.28 6.34 -15.97
CA PHE A 113 -19.19 6.34 -14.98
C PHE A 113 -17.87 5.83 -15.58
N ASP A 114 -17.97 4.85 -16.48
CA ASP A 114 -16.82 4.22 -17.14
C ASP A 114 -16.14 5.20 -18.12
N ASP A 115 -16.92 6.04 -18.81
CA ASP A 115 -16.37 7.14 -19.63
C ASP A 115 -15.77 8.23 -18.74
N ALA A 116 -16.47 8.62 -17.67
CA ALA A 116 -16.00 9.63 -16.73
C ALA A 116 -14.64 9.25 -16.15
N THR A 117 -14.47 7.98 -15.74
CA THR A 117 -13.21 7.50 -15.18
C THR A 117 -12.08 7.46 -16.21
N SER A 118 -12.39 7.13 -17.46
CA SER A 118 -11.38 7.04 -18.52
C SER A 118 -10.85 8.42 -18.93
N TYR A 119 -11.72 9.44 -18.96
CA TYR A 119 -11.36 10.79 -19.46
C TYR A 119 -11.09 11.83 -18.37
N LEU A 120 -11.73 11.70 -17.20
CA LEU A 120 -11.71 12.72 -16.15
C LEU A 120 -10.94 12.29 -14.89
N SER A 121 -10.67 10.99 -14.71
CA SER A 121 -9.98 10.52 -13.49
C SER A 121 -8.49 10.83 -13.55
N ASP A 122 -8.01 11.48 -12.48
CA ASP A 122 -6.58 11.68 -12.23
C ASP A 122 -5.91 10.43 -11.61
N ASP A 123 -6.68 9.41 -11.25
CA ASP A 123 -6.15 8.15 -10.71
C ASP A 123 -5.55 7.28 -11.82
N LYS A 124 -4.22 7.28 -11.92
CA LYS A 124 -3.47 6.46 -12.89
C LYS A 124 -3.65 4.96 -12.69
N ASP A 125 -3.97 4.51 -11.48
CA ASP A 125 -4.06 3.09 -11.14
C ASP A 125 -5.39 2.49 -11.60
N THR A 126 -6.46 3.28 -11.67
CA THR A 126 -7.81 2.79 -12.00
C THR A 126 -8.41 3.37 -13.28
N LYS A 127 -7.90 4.48 -13.83
CA LYS A 127 -8.47 5.11 -15.05
C LYS A 127 -8.53 4.18 -16.25
N ASN A 128 -7.50 3.34 -16.44
CA ASN A 128 -7.40 2.41 -17.57
C ASN A 128 -8.29 1.17 -17.38
N ASN A 129 -8.87 0.99 -16.20
CA ASN A 129 -9.77 -0.11 -15.86
C ASN A 129 -11.15 0.41 -15.45
N HIS A 130 -11.56 1.56 -16.01
CA HIS A 130 -12.86 2.18 -15.79
C HIS A 130 -13.19 2.43 -14.31
N GLY A 131 -12.19 2.77 -13.50
CA GLY A 131 -12.35 3.01 -12.06
C GLY A 131 -12.50 1.73 -11.22
N LEU A 132 -12.27 0.54 -11.78
CA LEU A 132 -12.39 -0.70 -11.04
C LEU A 132 -11.24 -0.85 -10.03
N MET A 133 -11.60 -0.73 -8.74
CA MET A 133 -10.68 -0.94 -7.63
C MET A 133 -10.17 -2.38 -7.60
N MET A 134 -8.91 -2.54 -7.19
CA MET A 134 -8.24 -3.84 -7.12
C MET A 134 -7.86 -4.15 -5.67
N ASN A 135 -8.36 -5.27 -5.16
CA ASN A 135 -7.99 -5.81 -3.87
C ASN A 135 -6.75 -6.69 -4.04
N VAL A 136 -5.64 -6.29 -3.42
CA VAL A 136 -4.38 -7.03 -3.46
C VAL A 136 -4.11 -7.61 -2.08
N ARG A 137 -4.21 -8.94 -1.96
CA ARG A 137 -3.90 -9.68 -0.74
C ARG A 137 -2.81 -10.71 -1.02
N GLY A 138 -1.58 -10.38 -0.64
CA GLY A 138 -0.41 -11.22 -0.93
C GLY A 138 -0.26 -11.43 -2.44
N ALA A 139 -0.34 -12.68 -2.89
CA ALA A 139 -0.27 -13.02 -4.31
C ALA A 139 -1.62 -12.93 -5.05
N THR A 140 -2.74 -12.78 -4.33
CA THR A 140 -4.09 -12.79 -4.90
C THR A 140 -4.52 -11.37 -5.28
N ARG A 141 -5.02 -11.20 -6.52
CA ARG A 141 -5.56 -9.93 -7.04
C ARG A 141 -7.00 -10.15 -7.47
N THR A 142 -7.95 -9.46 -6.85
CA THR A 142 -9.38 -9.56 -7.18
C THR A 142 -10.01 -8.17 -7.29
N SER A 143 -11.18 -8.07 -7.91
CA SER A 143 -12.02 -6.85 -7.88
C SER A 143 -13.05 -6.88 -6.74
N HIS A 144 -12.99 -7.90 -5.88
CA HIS A 144 -13.94 -8.08 -4.78
C HIS A 144 -13.29 -7.72 -3.45
N PHE A 145 -13.98 -6.90 -2.68
CA PHE A 145 -13.53 -6.45 -1.37
C PHE A 145 -14.46 -7.00 -0.31
N ALA A 146 -13.89 -7.58 0.75
CA ALA A 146 -14.65 -7.74 1.99
C ALA A 146 -14.77 -6.36 2.66
N MET A 147 -15.81 -6.15 3.47
CA MET A 147 -16.03 -4.85 4.12
C MET A 147 -14.83 -4.37 4.95
N LYS A 148 -14.12 -5.32 5.58
CA LYS A 148 -12.90 -5.06 6.35
C LYS A 148 -11.66 -4.66 5.53
N ASP A 149 -11.67 -4.89 4.22
CA ASP A 149 -10.58 -4.55 3.31
C ASP A 149 -10.76 -3.20 2.64
N LEU A 150 -11.95 -2.63 2.74
CA LEU A 150 -12.22 -1.31 2.18
C LEU A 150 -11.57 -0.24 3.07
N PRO A 151 -11.06 0.86 2.46
CA PRO A 151 -10.75 2.07 3.22
C PRO A 151 -11.95 2.49 4.05
N SER A 152 -11.72 2.98 5.27
CA SER A 152 -12.80 3.24 6.24
C SER A 152 -13.83 4.24 5.71
N GLU A 153 -13.37 5.26 4.98
CA GLU A 153 -14.20 6.28 4.34
C GLU A 153 -15.11 5.66 3.26
N VAL A 154 -14.55 4.77 2.44
CA VAL A 154 -15.28 4.05 1.39
C VAL A 154 -16.28 3.08 2.01
N ALA A 155 -15.87 2.34 3.04
CA ALA A 155 -16.72 1.36 3.72
C ALA A 155 -17.99 2.01 4.29
N HIS A 156 -17.86 3.16 4.95
CA HIS A 156 -19.01 3.88 5.53
C HIS A 156 -20.03 4.29 4.46
N ILE A 157 -19.56 4.75 3.30
CA ILE A 157 -20.41 5.17 2.20
C ILE A 157 -21.06 3.95 1.54
N VAL A 158 -20.25 2.95 1.18
CA VAL A 158 -20.72 1.73 0.51
C VAL A 158 -21.79 1.03 1.32
N ASP A 159 -21.69 1.02 2.66
CA ASP A 159 -22.65 0.36 3.55
C ASP A 159 -24.09 0.78 3.27
N THR A 160 -24.32 2.07 3.06
CA THR A 160 -25.64 2.67 2.82
C THR A 160 -26.06 2.73 1.35
N MET A 161 -25.13 2.49 0.41
CA MET A 161 -25.37 2.60 -1.03
C MET A 161 -26.04 1.37 -1.64
N LYS A 162 -26.88 1.61 -2.64
CA LYS A 162 -27.46 0.56 -3.49
C LYS A 162 -26.53 0.20 -4.66
N VAL A 163 -26.69 -1.01 -5.17
CA VAL A 163 -25.97 -1.45 -6.37
C VAL A 163 -26.35 -0.58 -7.56
N GLY A 164 -25.34 -0.08 -8.27
CA GLY A 164 -25.46 0.86 -9.39
C GLY A 164 -25.42 2.33 -8.99
N GLU A 165 -25.57 2.65 -7.70
CA GLU A 165 -25.58 4.01 -7.20
C GLU A 165 -24.18 4.65 -7.22
N ILE A 166 -24.15 5.98 -7.34
CA ILE A 166 -22.93 6.79 -7.29
C ILE A 166 -23.00 7.70 -6.07
N SER A 167 -21.92 7.70 -5.29
CA SER A 167 -21.83 8.47 -4.05
C SER A 167 -21.84 9.98 -4.30
N ALA A 168 -22.07 10.74 -3.23
CA ALA A 168 -21.61 12.13 -3.19
C ALA A 168 -20.07 12.18 -3.20
N PRO A 169 -19.47 13.30 -3.63
CA PRO A 169 -18.03 13.50 -3.49
C PRO A 169 -17.61 13.45 -2.02
N PHE A 170 -16.46 12.86 -1.74
CA PHE A 170 -15.87 12.78 -0.41
C PHE A 170 -14.34 12.78 -0.50
N THR A 171 -13.68 13.04 0.62
CA THR A 171 -12.22 12.93 0.72
C THR A 171 -11.83 11.56 1.28
N MET A 172 -10.73 11.01 0.77
CA MET A 172 -10.14 9.78 1.28
C MET A 172 -8.62 9.83 1.12
N LYS A 173 -7.93 8.92 1.79
CA LYS A 173 -6.50 8.70 1.56
C LYS A 173 -6.31 7.56 0.57
N ASN A 174 -5.47 7.77 -0.44
CA ASN A 174 -5.09 6.71 -1.37
C ASN A 174 -4.04 5.77 -0.75
N SER A 175 -3.60 4.75 -1.50
CA SER A 175 -2.56 3.79 -1.12
C SER A 175 -1.20 4.43 -0.80
N ARG A 176 -0.99 5.70 -1.17
CA ARG A 176 0.23 6.49 -0.98
C ARG A 176 0.07 7.54 0.14
N GLU A 177 -1.00 7.42 0.94
CA GLU A 177 -1.38 8.35 2.00
C GLU A 177 -1.64 9.79 1.54
N GLN A 178 -1.93 10.00 0.26
CA GLN A 178 -2.31 11.31 -0.26
C GLN A 178 -3.80 11.52 -0.09
N GLU A 179 -4.17 12.70 0.37
CA GLU A 179 -5.56 13.12 0.43
C GLU A 179 -6.08 13.41 -0.98
N VAL A 180 -7.14 12.70 -1.37
CA VAL A 180 -7.75 12.78 -2.68
C VAL A 180 -9.26 12.95 -2.54
N CYS A 181 -9.86 13.70 -3.45
CA CYS A 181 -11.31 13.78 -3.58
C CYS A 181 -11.77 12.70 -4.55
N ALA A 182 -12.79 11.93 -4.17
CA ALA A 182 -13.28 10.82 -4.98
C ALA A 182 -14.80 10.75 -5.00
N ILE A 183 -15.32 10.10 -6.04
CA ILE A 183 -16.68 9.57 -6.10
C ILE A 183 -16.56 8.07 -6.37
N ILE A 184 -17.45 7.28 -5.79
CA ILE A 184 -17.45 5.82 -5.97
C ILE A 184 -18.77 5.35 -6.53
N LYS A 185 -18.73 4.23 -7.26
CA LYS A 185 -19.90 3.53 -7.78
C LYS A 185 -19.90 2.10 -7.28
N LEU A 186 -21.00 1.68 -6.64
CA LEU A 186 -21.13 0.30 -6.19
C LEU A 186 -21.55 -0.58 -7.38
N LYS A 187 -20.62 -1.32 -7.98
CA LYS A 187 -20.92 -2.16 -9.16
C LYS A 187 -21.76 -3.39 -8.83
N SER A 188 -21.46 -4.06 -7.72
CA SER A 188 -22.13 -5.27 -7.27
C SER A 188 -21.92 -5.44 -5.77
N ARG A 189 -22.92 -6.02 -5.09
CA ARG A 189 -22.82 -6.44 -3.70
C ARG A 189 -23.17 -7.93 -3.64
N ILE A 190 -22.38 -8.69 -2.90
CA ILE A 190 -22.65 -10.08 -2.57
C ILE A 190 -23.06 -10.08 -1.11
N ASP A 191 -24.32 -10.39 -0.84
CA ASP A 191 -24.84 -10.45 0.53
C ASP A 191 -24.38 -11.72 1.23
N GLU A 192 -24.52 -11.76 2.55
CA GLU A 192 -24.24 -12.95 3.33
C GLU A 192 -25.12 -14.12 2.85
N HIS A 193 -24.49 -15.15 2.30
CA HIS A 193 -25.15 -16.36 1.85
C HIS A 193 -24.38 -17.58 2.35
N ARG A 194 -25.05 -18.73 2.37
CA ARG A 194 -24.36 -20.00 2.62
C ARG A 194 -23.47 -20.29 1.43
N ALA A 195 -22.19 -20.47 1.69
CA ALA A 195 -21.21 -20.68 0.65
C ALA A 195 -21.61 -21.86 -0.24
N THR A 196 -21.69 -21.63 -1.55
CA THR A 196 -22.03 -22.66 -2.55
C THR A 196 -20.82 -22.96 -3.42
N ILE A 197 -20.70 -24.22 -3.89
CA ILE A 197 -19.58 -24.60 -4.77
C ILE A 197 -19.64 -23.82 -6.10
N THR A 198 -20.83 -23.44 -6.55
CA THR A 198 -21.03 -22.69 -7.79
C THR A 198 -20.52 -21.25 -7.72
N GLU A 199 -20.71 -20.58 -6.59
CA GLU A 199 -20.38 -19.15 -6.43
C GLU A 199 -19.04 -18.94 -5.71
N ASP A 200 -18.68 -19.83 -4.78
CA ASP A 200 -17.54 -19.67 -3.86
C ASP A 200 -16.42 -20.70 -4.06
N LEU A 201 -16.33 -21.34 -5.23
CA LEU A 201 -15.32 -22.37 -5.49
C LEU A 201 -13.90 -21.89 -5.15
N GLN A 202 -13.54 -20.67 -5.53
CA GLN A 202 -12.20 -20.12 -5.29
C GLN A 202 -11.93 -19.92 -3.80
N PRO A 203 -12.76 -19.17 -3.03
CA PRO A 203 -12.63 -19.08 -1.58
C PRO A 203 -12.56 -20.46 -0.89
N MET A 204 -13.44 -21.39 -1.26
CA MET A 204 -13.45 -22.74 -0.69
C MET A 204 -12.16 -23.50 -0.98
N LYS A 205 -11.70 -23.45 -2.22
CA LYS A 205 -10.44 -24.08 -2.64
C LYS A 205 -9.27 -23.53 -1.85
N ASP A 206 -9.20 -22.21 -1.66
CA ASP A 206 -8.13 -21.57 -0.90
C ASP A 206 -8.13 -22.01 0.56
N ILE A 207 -9.29 -22.12 1.19
CA ILE A 207 -9.45 -22.64 2.56
C ILE A 207 -8.95 -24.10 2.64
N VAL A 208 -9.36 -24.95 1.70
CA VAL A 208 -8.97 -26.37 1.68
C VAL A 208 -7.47 -26.52 1.43
N VAL A 209 -6.91 -25.76 0.48
CA VAL A 209 -5.47 -25.78 0.18
C VAL A 209 -4.67 -25.29 1.39
N ALA A 210 -5.10 -24.22 2.07
CA ALA A 210 -4.46 -23.72 3.28
C ALA A 210 -4.46 -24.79 4.38
N LYS A 211 -5.61 -25.43 4.63
CA LYS A 211 -5.72 -26.52 5.60
C LYS A 211 -4.83 -27.71 5.25
N LYS A 212 -4.77 -28.12 3.98
CA LYS A 212 -3.90 -29.20 3.52
C LYS A 212 -2.42 -28.86 3.66
N ARG A 213 -2.01 -27.63 3.37
CA ARG A 213 -0.63 -27.16 3.61
C ARG A 213 -0.27 -27.26 5.10
N GLN A 214 -1.18 -26.83 5.98
CA GLN A 214 -0.97 -26.92 7.42
C GLN A 214 -0.85 -28.39 7.88
N GLU A 215 -1.70 -29.29 7.38
CA GLU A 215 -1.61 -30.73 7.67
C GLU A 215 -0.25 -31.32 7.23
N VAL A 216 0.22 -30.98 6.03
CA VAL A 216 1.52 -31.45 5.52
C VAL A 216 2.67 -30.93 6.37
N ILE A 217 2.65 -29.64 6.73
CA ILE A 217 3.68 -29.02 7.59
C ILE A 217 3.68 -29.68 8.97
N ARG A 218 2.51 -29.85 9.60
CA ARG A 218 2.40 -30.54 10.90
C ARG A 218 2.99 -31.95 10.85
N ASN A 219 2.57 -32.76 9.87
CA ASN A 219 3.06 -34.14 9.74
C ASN A 219 4.58 -34.18 9.51
N TRP A 220 5.11 -33.22 8.75
CA TRP A 220 6.55 -33.07 8.55
C TRP A 220 7.28 -32.68 9.84
N ILE A 221 6.73 -31.75 10.64
CA ILE A 221 7.27 -31.35 11.96
C ILE A 221 7.29 -32.55 12.90
N GLU A 222 6.17 -33.27 13.07
CA GLU A 222 6.08 -34.43 13.95
C GLU A 222 7.09 -35.52 13.60
N LYS A 223 7.32 -35.75 12.29
CA LYS A 223 8.36 -36.68 11.83
C LYS A 223 9.76 -36.16 12.15
N LYS A 224 10.02 -34.87 11.92
CA LYS A 224 11.33 -34.25 12.14
C LYS A 224 11.73 -34.15 13.60
N ILE A 225 10.79 -33.89 14.51
CA ILE A 225 11.02 -33.94 15.96
C ILE A 225 11.54 -35.32 16.36
N LYS A 226 11.04 -36.40 15.74
CA LYS A 226 11.46 -37.76 16.09
C LYS A 226 12.90 -38.08 15.66
N GLU A 227 13.36 -37.52 14.55
CA GLU A 227 14.69 -37.77 13.96
C GLU A 227 15.76 -36.80 14.46
N THR A 228 15.36 -35.64 15.00
CA THR A 228 16.29 -34.55 15.35
C THR A 228 16.55 -34.53 16.85
N TYR A 229 17.82 -34.51 17.24
CA TYR A 229 18.19 -34.29 18.64
C TYR A 229 18.10 -32.80 18.98
N VAL A 230 17.24 -32.46 19.93
CA VAL A 230 17.05 -31.08 20.42
C VAL A 230 17.40 -31.04 21.90
N LYS A 231 18.34 -30.18 22.28
CA LYS A 231 18.72 -29.96 23.68
C LYS A 231 17.98 -28.74 24.21
N MET A 232 17.04 -28.96 25.13
CA MET A 232 16.30 -27.88 25.80
C MET A 232 16.93 -27.51 27.14
N ALA A 233 17.01 -26.20 27.41
CA ALA A 233 17.40 -25.69 28.71
C ALA A 233 16.36 -26.09 29.78
N PRO A 234 16.77 -26.31 31.04
CA PRO A 234 15.89 -26.82 32.10
C PRO A 234 14.61 -26.00 32.30
N GLU A 235 14.71 -24.68 32.15
CA GLU A 235 13.61 -23.71 32.37
C GLU A 235 12.43 -23.87 31.40
N TYR A 236 12.64 -24.52 30.25
CA TYR A 236 11.62 -24.67 29.20
C TYR A 236 11.09 -26.09 29.07
N ARG A 237 11.51 -27.04 29.93
CA ARG A 237 11.10 -28.45 29.79
C ARG A 237 9.65 -28.71 30.15
N ASP A 238 9.09 -27.89 31.04
CA ASP A 238 7.72 -28.05 31.56
C ASP A 238 6.72 -27.12 30.87
N CYS A 239 7.05 -26.58 29.69
CA CYS A 239 6.13 -25.75 28.91
C CYS A 239 5.15 -26.62 28.09
N ASP A 240 3.95 -26.08 27.85
CA ASP A 240 2.98 -26.67 26.93
C ASP A 240 3.40 -26.42 25.47
N PHE A 241 3.73 -27.49 24.75
CA PHE A 241 4.11 -27.43 23.35
C PHE A 241 2.96 -27.83 22.43
N GLU A 242 2.82 -27.11 21.31
CA GLU A 242 1.84 -27.42 20.26
C GLU A 242 2.08 -28.81 19.63
N TYR A 243 3.35 -29.24 19.55
CA TYR A 243 3.75 -30.54 19.00
C TYR A 243 4.42 -31.37 20.09
N GLU A 244 4.10 -32.64 20.19
CA GLU A 244 4.67 -33.55 21.18
C GLU A 244 6.06 -34.07 20.76
N GLY A 245 6.91 -34.40 21.74
CA GLY A 245 8.18 -35.09 21.53
C GLY A 245 9.46 -34.23 21.50
N TRP A 246 9.36 -32.93 21.85
CA TRP A 246 10.51 -32.04 21.96
C TRP A 246 11.42 -32.33 23.15
N VAL A 247 10.84 -32.76 24.27
CA VAL A 247 11.57 -33.13 25.49
C VAL A 247 11.89 -34.62 25.43
N ARG A 248 13.19 -34.94 25.36
CA ARG A 248 13.74 -36.30 25.42
C ARG A 248 14.81 -36.39 26.49
#